data_AF-A0A535PXA5-F1
#
_entry.id   AF-A0A535PXA5-F1
#
_cell.length_a   1.000
_cell.length_b   1.000
_cell.length_c   1.000
_cell.angle_alpha   90.00
_cell.angle_beta   90.00
_cell.angle_gamma   90.00
#
_symmetry.space_group_name_H-M   'P 1'
#
loop_
_entity.id
_entity.type
_entity.pdbx_description
1 polymer ?
#
loop_
_entity_poly.entity_id
_entity_poly.type
_entity_poly.pdbx_seq_one_letter_code
_entity_poly.pdbx_strand_id
1 'polypeptide(L)' 'MPLNADVSFTWVGHGTWKVRSARRKDILIDPWVMNNPVAPDKLKTVDRCDLMLITHGHFDHV' A
#
# COMPACT_ATOMS: atom_id res chain seq x y z
N MET A 1 -2.28 -5.27 21.25
CA MET A 1 -3.23 -4.25 20.75
C MET A 1 -4.03 -4.88 19.63
N PRO A 2 -5.32 -5.18 19.81
CA PRO A 2 -6.13 -5.72 18.73
C PRO A 2 -6.30 -4.66 17.63
N LEU A 3 -6.31 -5.10 16.38
CA LEU A 3 -6.74 -4.29 15.24
C LEU A 3 -8.19 -3.85 15.50
N ASN A 4 -8.46 -2.55 15.56
CA ASN A 4 -9.82 -2.03 15.65
C ASN A 4 -10.44 -1.87 14.24
N ALA A 5 -11.71 -1.49 14.16
CA ALA A 5 -12.41 -1.34 12.87
C ALA A 5 -11.84 -0.21 11.97
N ASP A 6 -10.97 0.65 12.50
CA ASP A 6 -10.31 1.70 11.72
C ASP A 6 -9.02 1.24 11.03
N VAL A 7 -8.49 0.05 11.39
CA VAL A 7 -7.30 -0.52 10.74
C VAL A 7 -7.71 -1.42 9.58
N SER A 8 -7.14 -1.20 8.40
CA SER A 8 -7.40 -2.05 7.24
C SER A 8 -6.13 -2.29 6.42
N PHE A 9 -6.04 -3.48 5.84
CA PHE A 9 -4.99 -3.85 4.89
C PHE A 9 -5.65 -4.24 3.58
N THR A 10 -5.21 -3.63 2.49
CA THR A 10 -5.60 -4.00 1.14
C THR A 10 -4.35 -4.49 0.43
N TRP A 11 -4.37 -5.75 0.02
CA TRP A 11 -3.34 -6.28 -0.87
C TRP A 11 -3.57 -5.72 -2.27
N VAL A 12 -2.54 -5.09 -2.83
CA VAL A 12 -2.60 -4.50 -4.16
C VAL A 12 -1.99 -5.45 -5.19
N GLY A 13 -0.99 -6.24 -4.80
CA GLY A 13 -0.30 -7.15 -5.70
C GLY A 13 1.18 -7.26 -5.34
N HIS A 14 1.82 -8.41 -5.58
CA HIS A 14 3.22 -8.64 -5.18
C HIS A 14 3.43 -8.29 -3.69
N GLY A 15 4.47 -7.52 -3.35
CA GLY A 15 4.75 -6.95 -2.03
C GLY A 15 3.98 -5.65 -1.73
N THR A 16 3.12 -5.16 -2.62
CA THR A 16 2.44 -3.88 -2.48
C THR A 16 1.19 -3.97 -1.59
N TRP A 17 1.16 -3.13 -0.55
CA TRP A 17 0.02 -3.01 0.36
C TRP A 17 -0.43 -1.56 0.55
N LYS A 18 -1.74 -1.37 0.58
CA LYS A 18 -2.37 -0.13 1.06
C LYS A 18 -2.92 -0.38 2.47
N VAL A 19 -2.49 0.44 3.42
CA VAL A 19 -2.80 0.28 4.84
C VAL A 19 -3.45 1.55 5.38
N ARG A 20 -4.51 1.35 6.15
CA ARG A 20 -5.15 2.38 6.97
C ARG A 20 -4.73 2.16 8.40
N SER A 21 -4.09 3.14 9.05
CA SER A 21 -3.74 3.03 10.47
C SER A 21 -4.92 3.42 11.37
N ALA A 22 -4.88 3.02 12.64
CA ALA A 22 -5.89 3.38 13.65
C ALA A 22 -6.05 4.90 13.84
N ARG A 23 -5.02 5.68 13.48
CA ARG A 23 -5.05 7.16 13.49
C ARG A 23 -5.40 7.75 12.12
N ARG A 24 -6.03 6.97 11.25
CA ARG A 24 -6.52 7.40 9.95
C ARG A 24 -5.40 7.96 9.05
N LYS A 25 -4.23 7.32 9.08
CA LYS A 25 -3.15 7.56 8.11
C LYS A 25 -3.20 6.53 6.99
N ASP A 26 -3.01 6.99 5.76
CA ASP A 26 -2.95 6.16 4.56
C ASP A 26 -1.48 5.87 4.26
N ILE A 27 -1.12 4.60 4.37
CA ILE A 27 0.25 4.10 4.27
C ILE A 27 0.34 3.20 3.05
N LEU A 28 1.41 3.35 2.26
CA LEU A 28 1.77 2.40 1.21
C LEU A 28 3.04 1.68 1.59
N ILE A 29 3.05 0.37 1.38
CA ILE A 29 4.24 -0.47 1.53
C ILE A 29 4.60 -0.97 0.13
N ASP A 30 5.86 -0.80 -0.25
CA ASP A 30 6.44 -1.24 -1.53
C ASP A 30 5.54 -0.92 -2.75
N PRO A 31 5.37 0.38 -3.09
CA PRO A 31 4.26 0.91 -3.91
C PRO A 31 4.37 0.65 -5.42
N TRP A 32 4.75 -0.56 -5.82
CA TRP A 32 4.81 -0.95 -7.24
C TRP A 32 3.40 -1.16 -7.82
N VAL A 33 2.82 -0.08 -8.36
CA VAL A 33 1.44 -0.07 -8.86
C VAL A 33 1.31 0.11 -10.37
N MET A 34 2.25 0.80 -11.04
CA MET A 34 2.10 1.16 -12.46
C MET A 34 2.18 -0.06 -13.40
N ASN A 35 3.21 -0.89 -13.23
CA ASN A 35 3.49 -2.03 -14.11
C ASN A 35 3.25 -3.38 -13.42
N ASN A 36 2.66 -3.36 -12.24
CA ASN A 36 2.33 -4.57 -11.50
C ASN A 36 1.17 -5.28 -12.22
N PRO A 37 1.37 -6.50 -12.77
CA PRO A 37 0.40 -7.15 -13.64
C PRO A 37 -0.86 -7.59 -12.90
N VAL A 38 -0.79 -7.72 -11.57
CA VAL A 38 -1.92 -8.14 -10.73
C VAL A 38 -2.57 -6.97 -9.99
N ALA A 39 -1.99 -5.76 -10.07
CA ALA A 39 -2.56 -4.58 -9.46
C ALA A 39 -3.91 -4.22 -10.12
N PRO A 40 -5.01 -4.16 -9.36
CA PRO A 40 -6.29 -3.72 -9.90
C PRO A 40 -6.20 -2.30 -10.43
N ASP A 41 -6.80 -2.00 -11.59
CA ASP A 41 -6.68 -0.68 -12.24
C ASP A 41 -7.08 0.48 -11.32
N LYS A 42 -8.12 0.29 -10.49
CA LYS A 42 -8.56 1.28 -9.49
C LYS A 42 -7.54 1.60 -8.39
N LEU A 43 -6.52 0.76 -8.22
CA LEU A 43 -5.46 0.91 -7.22
C LEU A 43 -4.12 1.32 -7.86
N LYS A 44 -4.06 1.48 -9.18
CA LYS A 44 -2.88 1.99 -9.89
C LYS A 44 -2.67 3.49 -9.72
N THR A 45 -3.71 4.20 -9.29
CA THR A 45 -3.65 5.62 -8.93
C THR A 45 -3.64 5.77 -7.41
N VAL A 46 -2.74 6.60 -6.92
CA VAL A 46 -2.61 6.90 -5.48
C VAL A 46 -3.05 8.34 -5.25
N ASP A 47 -4.26 8.52 -4.73
CA ASP A 47 -4.82 9.85 -4.45
C ASP A 47 -4.24 10.48 -3.17
N ARG A 48 -3.81 9.64 -2.23
CA ARG A 48 -3.27 10.05 -0.93
C ARG A 48 -2.27 9.03 -0.41
N CYS A 49 -1.16 9.55 0.11
CA CYS A 49 -0.13 8.78 0.82
C CYS A 49 0.43 9.66 1.95
N ASP A 50 0.12 9.31 3.20
CA ASP A 50 0.69 9.99 4.38
C ASP A 50 2.08 9.43 4.73
N LEU A 51 2.35 8.15 4.43
CA LEU A 51 3.62 7.48 4.68
C LEU A 51 3.86 6.39 3.63
N MET A 52 5.08 6.33 3.11
CA MET A 52 5.55 5.28 2.21
C MET A 52 6.67 4.50 2.90
N LEU A 53 6.54 3.19 2.93
CA LEU A 53 7.51 2.29 3.52
C LEU A 53 8.12 1.43 2.41
N ILE A 54 9.43 1.53 2.24
CA ILE A 54 10.19 0.77 1.25
C ILE A 54 11.03 -0.25 2.00
N THR A 55 10.85 -1.53 1.69
CA THR A 55 11.61 -2.61 2.33
C THR A 55 13.05 -2.65 1.83
N HIS A 56 13.27 -2.47 0.52
CA HIS A 56 14.58 -2.45 -0.14
C HIS A 56 14.48 -1.87 -1.55
N GLY A 57 15.63 -1.69 -2.23
CA GLY A 57 15.72 -0.92 -3.49
C GLY A 57 15.54 -1.70 -4.79
N HIS A 58 14.83 -2.84 -4.80
CA HIS A 58 14.47 -3.47 -6.07
C HIS A 58 13.32 -2.73 -6.75
N PHE A 59 13.26 -2.79 -8.09
CA PHE A 59 12.34 -1.97 -8.89
C PHE A 59 10.86 -2.31 -8.66
N ASP A 60 10.56 -3.53 -8.22
CA ASP A 60 9.22 -4.03 -7.90
C ASP A 60 8.79 -3.72 -6.46
N HIS A 61 9.61 -2.94 -5.73
CA HIS A 61 9.32 -2.45 -4.39
C HIS A 61 9.36 -0.91 -4.26
N VAL A 62 9.67 -0.17 -5.35
CA VAL A 62 9.84 1.29 -5.36
C VAL A 62 8.81 1.97 -6.24
#